data_AF-A0AAE1THH6-F1
#
_entry.id   AF-A0AAE1THH6-F1
#
_cell.length_a   1.000
_cell.length_b   1.000
_cell.length_c   1.000
_cell.angle_alpha   90.00
_cell.angle_beta   90.00
_cell.angle_gamma   90.00
#
_symmetry.space_group_name_H-M   'P 1'
#
loop_
_entity.id
_entity.type
_entity.pdbx_description
1 polymer ?
#
loop_
_entity_poly.entity_id
_entity_poly.type
_entity_poly.pdbx_seq_one_letter_code
_entity_poly.pdbx_strand_id
1 'polypeptide(L)'
;MQSRVREVQELLDLGSNDEIRVVAICGMGGVGKTTLARVVSDRIFHHFDASYFLHNLSEFHICTGMVHGKTILLVLDDLVGYQNLEPLIDTASLLGVRSRIIITTRDEGLLKWFENHHIYRVKLLSRDEALQLFCRKAFRCDFPARGYDAELINRALEYVSGLPLAIVKLGSYLYNRRSSEWSTALVEFKKVASIVVMKVLKRSFDELDLYEQEIFLDIACFFIGKEAKYVQGILACYFYSHLANRDIQGLIEKALVTIMDQKIQMHNLLQEMGRKIVQQKFPSNLEMWSRL
;
A
#
# COMPACT_ATOMS: atom_id res chain seq x y z
N MET A 1 -3.68 -14.00 6.52
CA MET A 1 -3.51 -13.04 7.65
C MET A 1 -2.63 -13.55 8.80
N GLN A 2 -2.89 -14.74 9.40
CA GLN A 2 -2.10 -15.20 10.56
C GLN A 2 -0.60 -15.36 10.29
N SER A 3 -0.22 -15.84 9.09
CA SER A 3 1.20 -15.92 8.66
C SER A 3 1.88 -14.55 8.70
N ARG A 4 1.25 -13.54 8.07
CA ARG A 4 1.76 -12.16 7.99
C ARG A 4 1.99 -11.54 9.37
N VAL A 5 1.11 -11.83 10.33
CA VAL A 5 1.27 -11.36 11.71
C VAL A 5 2.50 -12.00 12.36
N ARG A 6 2.69 -13.31 12.19
CA ARG A 6 3.87 -14.01 12.73
C ARG A 6 5.17 -13.51 12.11
N GLU A 7 5.20 -13.35 10.79
CA GLU A 7 6.37 -12.81 10.07
C GLU A 7 6.79 -11.43 10.61
N VAL A 8 5.83 -10.52 10.86
CA VAL A 8 6.14 -9.22 11.47
C VAL A 8 6.59 -9.35 12.93
N GLN A 9 5.98 -10.25 13.70
CA GLN A 9 6.38 -10.52 15.10
C GLN A 9 7.81 -11.09 15.18
N GLU A 10 8.21 -11.91 14.22
CA GLU A 10 9.58 -12.45 14.12
C GLU A 10 10.58 -11.33 13.82
N LEU A 11 10.27 -10.40 12.93
CA LEU A 11 11.12 -9.22 12.67
C LEU A 11 11.27 -8.32 13.90
N LEU A 12 10.20 -8.20 14.69
CA LEU A 12 10.21 -7.45 15.95
C LEU A 12 11.03 -8.14 17.03
N ASP A 13 11.30 -9.45 16.93
CA ASP A 13 12.13 -10.24 17.85
C ASP A 13 12.00 -9.80 19.32
N LEU A 14 10.90 -10.20 19.94
CA LEU A 14 10.65 -9.87 21.35
C LEU A 14 11.61 -10.57 22.33
N GLY A 15 12.48 -11.46 21.82
CA GLY A 15 13.49 -12.17 22.62
C GLY A 15 14.79 -11.36 22.82
N SER A 16 15.13 -10.47 21.89
CA SER A 16 16.27 -9.55 22.07
C SER A 16 15.98 -8.53 23.17
N ASN A 17 16.94 -8.38 24.10
CA ASN A 17 16.80 -7.54 25.28
C ASN A 17 17.78 -6.36 25.34
N ASP A 18 18.52 -6.13 24.26
CA ASP A 18 19.69 -5.25 24.19
C ASP A 18 19.60 -4.18 23.10
N GLU A 19 18.51 -4.13 22.33
CA GLU A 19 18.33 -3.16 21.25
C GLU A 19 16.91 -2.63 21.09
N ILE A 20 16.81 -1.48 20.42
CA ILE A 20 15.58 -0.93 19.86
C ILE A 20 15.46 -1.46 18.43
N ARG A 21 14.33 -2.09 18.09
CA ARG A 21 14.06 -2.52 16.71
C ARG A 21 13.02 -1.66 16.03
N VAL A 22 13.33 -1.28 14.79
CA VAL A 22 12.39 -0.62 13.88
C VAL A 22 11.98 -1.62 12.79
N VAL A 23 10.67 -1.85 12.67
CA VAL A 23 10.07 -2.65 11.59
C VAL A 23 9.12 -1.77 10.81
N ALA A 24 9.37 -1.65 9.52
CA ALA A 24 8.49 -0.92 8.63
C ALA A 24 7.63 -1.87 7.81
N ILE A 25 6.32 -1.62 7.82
CA ILE A 25 5.33 -2.34 7.03
C ILE A 25 5.04 -1.47 5.80
N CYS A 26 5.48 -1.92 4.64
CA CYS A 26 5.48 -1.16 3.39
C CYS A 26 4.55 -1.76 2.34
N GLY A 27 4.07 -0.92 1.40
CA GLY A 27 3.25 -1.36 0.29
C GLY A 27 2.19 -0.34 -0.15
N MET A 28 1.49 -0.68 -1.22
CA MET A 28 0.51 0.18 -1.89
C MET A 28 -0.64 0.65 -0.97
N GLY A 29 -1.28 1.77 -1.32
CA GLY A 29 -2.52 2.23 -0.66
C GLY A 29 -3.61 1.15 -0.66
N GLY A 30 -4.25 0.94 0.49
CA GLY A 30 -5.34 -0.04 0.64
C GLY A 30 -4.92 -1.52 0.76
N VAL A 31 -3.61 -1.82 0.80
CA VAL A 31 -3.10 -3.21 0.93
C VAL A 31 -3.23 -3.80 2.35
N GLY A 32 -3.56 -2.97 3.35
CA GLY A 32 -3.80 -3.42 4.74
C GLY A 32 -2.62 -3.25 5.71
N LYS A 33 -1.67 -2.35 5.43
CA LYS A 33 -0.53 -2.05 6.31
C LYS A 33 -0.96 -1.67 7.73
N THR A 34 -1.80 -0.63 7.87
CA THR A 34 -2.39 -0.16 9.13
C THR A 34 -3.11 -1.28 9.87
N THR A 35 -3.87 -2.12 9.14
CA THR A 35 -4.57 -3.26 9.72
C THR A 35 -3.59 -4.29 10.27
N LEU A 36 -2.52 -4.60 9.55
CA LEU A 36 -1.48 -5.51 10.02
C LEU A 36 -0.75 -4.96 11.25
N ALA A 37 -0.33 -3.69 11.21
CA ALA A 37 0.32 -3.01 12.33
C ALA A 37 -0.54 -3.05 13.59
N ARG A 38 -1.84 -2.74 13.46
CA ARG A 38 -2.78 -2.78 14.58
C ARG A 38 -2.95 -4.18 15.16
N VAL A 39 -3.14 -5.19 14.31
CA VAL A 39 -3.28 -6.58 14.78
C VAL A 39 -2.00 -7.07 15.47
N VAL A 40 -0.82 -6.66 14.98
CA VAL A 40 0.45 -6.97 15.63
C VAL A 40 0.55 -6.25 16.97
N SER A 41 0.27 -4.94 17.03
CA SER A 41 0.37 -4.15 18.27
C SER A 41 -0.56 -4.68 19.36
N ASP A 42 -1.82 -4.98 19.01
CA ASP A 42 -2.82 -5.52 19.93
C ASP A 42 -2.38 -6.87 20.52
N ARG A 43 -1.51 -7.61 19.83
CA ARG A 43 -0.98 -8.90 20.29
C ARG A 43 0.25 -8.80 21.17
N ILE A 44 1.01 -7.71 21.12
CA ILE A 44 2.33 -7.65 21.77
C ILE A 44 2.46 -6.49 22.76
N PHE A 45 1.49 -5.57 22.83
CA PHE A 45 1.58 -4.38 23.68
C PHE A 45 1.84 -4.70 25.16
N HIS A 46 1.36 -5.84 25.65
CA HIS A 46 1.50 -6.27 27.04
C HIS A 46 2.94 -6.64 27.43
N HIS A 47 3.88 -6.71 26.49
CA HIS A 47 5.30 -6.90 26.75
C HIS A 47 6.05 -5.59 27.08
N PHE A 48 5.37 -4.45 27.02
CA PHE A 48 5.96 -3.11 27.13
C PHE A 48 5.33 -2.32 28.27
N ASP A 49 6.07 -1.39 28.86
CA ASP A 49 5.58 -0.50 29.92
C ASP A 49 4.49 0.46 29.40
N ALA A 50 4.56 0.81 28.11
CA ALA A 50 3.53 1.60 27.44
C ALA A 50 3.47 1.26 25.94
N SER A 51 2.30 1.50 25.33
CA SER A 51 2.11 1.37 23.89
C SER A 51 1.33 2.55 23.33
N TYR A 52 1.76 3.03 22.16
CA TYR A 52 1.17 4.18 21.48
C TYR A 52 0.93 3.84 20.01
N PHE A 53 -0.24 4.24 19.50
CA PHE A 53 -0.58 4.13 18.08
C PHE A 53 -0.90 5.54 17.57
N LEU A 54 0.04 6.13 16.84
CA LEU A 54 0.00 7.52 16.42
C LEU A 54 -0.16 7.62 14.90
N HIS A 55 -0.88 8.65 14.46
CA HIS A 55 -1.14 8.88 13.03
C HIS A 55 -0.07 9.72 12.33
N ASN A 56 0.84 10.33 13.09
CA ASN A 56 1.97 11.10 12.60
C ASN A 56 2.94 11.40 13.76
N LEU A 57 4.07 12.02 13.44
CA LEU A 57 5.10 12.40 14.41
C LEU A 57 4.78 13.64 15.24
N SER A 58 3.77 14.45 14.87
CA SER A 58 3.42 15.63 15.68
C SER A 58 2.73 15.25 16.99
N GLU A 59 2.02 14.12 17.02
CA GLU A 59 1.44 13.54 18.24
C GLU A 59 2.51 13.04 19.22
N PHE A 60 3.70 12.69 18.72
CA PHE A 60 4.73 12.02 19.51
C PHE A 60 5.48 12.96 20.48
N HIS A 61 5.59 14.25 20.15
CA HIS A 61 6.25 15.26 21.00
C HIS A 61 5.61 15.36 22.39
N ILE A 62 4.31 15.08 22.48
CA ILE A 62 3.51 15.13 23.71
C ILE A 62 3.96 14.04 24.71
N CYS A 63 4.55 12.94 24.23
CA CYS A 63 4.89 11.78 25.04
C CYS A 63 6.32 11.79 25.59
N THR A 64 7.21 12.66 25.08
CA THR A 64 8.66 12.66 25.35
C THR A 64 9.03 12.67 26.85
N GLY A 65 8.28 13.38 27.69
CA GLY A 65 8.49 13.39 29.15
C GLY A 65 8.01 12.12 29.88
N MET A 66 7.16 11.30 29.25
CA MET A 66 6.54 10.10 29.86
C MET A 66 7.26 8.80 29.50
N VAL A 67 8.19 8.85 28.53
CA VAL A 67 8.80 7.68 27.88
C VAL A 67 10.23 7.38 28.34
N HIS A 68 10.86 8.29 29.08
CA HIS A 68 12.26 8.16 29.47
C HIS A 68 12.53 6.89 30.29
N GLY A 69 13.44 6.04 29.79
CA GLY A 69 13.84 4.80 30.45
C GLY A 69 12.78 3.67 30.42
N LYS A 70 11.61 3.90 29.81
CA LYS A 70 10.55 2.89 29.67
C LYS A 70 10.70 2.10 28.39
N THR A 71 10.32 0.84 28.43
CA THR A 71 10.18 -0.01 27.25
C THR A 71 8.86 0.29 26.57
N ILE A 72 8.89 0.66 25.29
CA ILE A 72 7.71 1.16 24.57
C ILE A 72 7.49 0.40 23.27
N LEU A 73 6.22 0.13 22.99
CA LEU A 73 5.75 -0.22 21.65
C LEU A 73 5.14 1.00 20.97
N LEU A 74 5.83 1.55 19.99
CA LEU A 74 5.37 2.70 19.21
C LEU A 74 4.92 2.25 17.82
N VAL A 75 3.70 2.58 17.43
CA VAL A 75 3.24 2.46 16.04
C VAL A 75 3.08 3.87 15.46
N LEU A 76 3.76 4.12 14.35
CA LEU A 76 3.64 5.34 13.55
C LEU A 76 2.96 4.98 12.23
N ASP A 77 1.71 5.39 12.08
CA ASP A 77 0.87 4.99 10.96
C ASP A 77 0.87 6.03 9.82
N ASP A 78 1.04 5.55 8.60
CA ASP A 78 0.96 6.29 7.34
C ASP A 78 1.93 7.48 7.23
N LEU A 79 3.19 7.24 7.62
CA LEU A 79 4.29 8.17 7.38
C LEU A 79 4.55 8.33 5.87
N VAL A 80 4.97 9.53 5.48
CA VAL A 80 5.25 9.94 4.10
C VAL A 80 6.66 10.53 4.00
N GLY A 81 7.31 10.36 2.84
CA GLY A 81 8.75 10.58 2.64
C GLY A 81 9.30 11.98 2.96
N TYR A 82 8.45 13.00 3.05
CA TYR A 82 8.86 14.38 3.33
C TYR A 82 8.70 14.81 4.81
N GLN A 83 8.28 13.91 5.71
CA GLN A 83 8.18 14.24 7.14
C GLN A 83 9.57 14.28 7.80
N ASN A 84 9.78 15.24 8.71
CA ASN A 84 10.99 15.27 9.53
C ASN A 84 10.98 14.09 10.52
N LEU A 85 11.92 13.17 10.36
CA LEU A 85 12.11 12.01 11.24
C LEU A 85 13.08 12.29 12.41
N GLU A 86 13.78 13.42 12.43
CA GLU A 86 14.71 13.80 13.51
C GLU A 86 14.10 13.63 14.90
N PRO A 87 12.84 14.06 15.18
CA PRO A 87 12.26 13.88 16.51
C PRO A 87 12.18 12.42 16.95
N LEU A 88 11.99 11.48 16.02
CA LEU A 88 11.97 10.06 16.32
C LEU A 88 13.39 9.54 16.59
N ILE A 89 14.37 9.98 15.81
CA ILE A 89 15.79 9.62 15.97
C ILE A 89 16.30 10.12 17.32
N ASP A 90 16.05 11.39 17.63
CA ASP A 90 16.45 12.01 18.90
C ASP A 90 15.82 11.29 20.09
N THR A 91 14.54 10.94 19.98
CA THR A 91 13.82 10.26 21.07
C THR A 91 14.23 8.80 21.22
N ALA A 92 14.74 8.13 20.18
CA ALA A 92 15.21 6.75 20.29
C ALA A 92 16.27 6.60 21.40
N SER A 93 17.10 7.64 21.61
CA SER A 93 18.08 7.69 22.70
C SER A 93 17.46 7.70 24.12
N LEU A 94 16.19 8.08 24.24
CA LEU A 94 15.47 8.18 25.52
C LEU A 94 14.68 6.92 25.86
N LEU A 95 14.49 6.01 24.89
CA LEU A 95 13.71 4.79 25.06
C LEU A 95 14.54 3.70 25.76
N GLY A 96 13.86 2.83 26.51
CA GLY A 96 14.51 1.63 27.06
C GLY A 96 14.96 0.67 25.95
N VAL A 97 16.08 -0.04 26.18
CA VAL A 97 16.79 -0.95 25.24
C VAL A 97 16.02 -2.22 24.82
N ARG A 98 14.70 -2.22 24.96
CA ARG A 98 13.79 -3.30 24.50
C ARG A 98 12.61 -2.76 23.71
N SER A 99 12.61 -1.46 23.41
CA SER A 99 11.51 -0.81 22.72
C SER A 99 11.39 -1.30 21.27
N ARG A 100 10.18 -1.25 20.75
CA ARG A 100 9.86 -1.68 19.39
C ARG A 100 9.08 -0.59 18.68
N ILE A 101 9.49 -0.27 17.47
CA ILE A 101 8.89 0.77 16.65
C ILE A 101 8.36 0.10 15.39
N ILE A 102 7.05 0.23 15.13
CA ILE A 102 6.41 -0.18 13.89
C ILE A 102 6.09 1.07 13.09
N ILE A 103 6.58 1.15 11.87
CA ILE A 103 6.24 2.23 10.93
C ILE A 103 5.35 1.65 9.84
N THR A 104 4.24 2.29 9.51
CA THR A 104 3.54 1.98 8.25
C THR A 104 3.79 3.11 7.26
N THR A 105 4.19 2.74 6.04
CA THR A 105 4.52 3.72 4.99
C THR A 105 4.19 3.15 3.62
N ARG A 106 3.97 4.05 2.66
CA ARG A 106 3.88 3.70 1.24
C ARG A 106 5.23 3.80 0.55
N ASP A 107 6.19 4.47 1.18
CA ASP A 107 7.52 4.81 0.67
C ASP A 107 8.59 4.08 1.49
N GLU A 108 9.21 3.06 0.90
CA GLU A 108 10.33 2.34 1.48
C GLU A 108 11.60 3.19 1.58
N GLY A 109 11.73 4.23 0.75
CA GLY A 109 12.85 5.17 0.77
C GLY A 109 12.97 5.92 2.10
N LEU A 110 11.85 6.05 2.84
CA LEU A 110 11.79 6.64 4.17
C LEU A 110 12.67 5.92 5.21
N LEU A 111 13.08 4.68 4.95
CA LEU A 111 13.79 3.87 5.94
C LEU A 111 15.31 3.94 5.82
N LYS A 112 15.82 4.54 4.74
CA LYS A 112 17.25 4.82 4.54
C LYS A 112 17.84 5.69 5.68
N TRP A 113 17.00 6.35 6.47
CA TRP A 113 17.36 7.18 7.62
C TRP A 113 17.58 6.41 8.92
N PHE A 114 17.23 5.11 8.99
CA PHE A 114 17.45 4.28 10.18
C PHE A 114 18.58 3.29 9.93
N GLU A 115 19.57 3.23 10.82
CA GLU A 115 20.72 2.32 10.67
C GLU A 115 20.30 0.85 10.86
N ASN A 116 19.46 0.56 11.86
CA ASN A 116 19.00 -0.80 12.19
C ASN A 116 17.48 -0.93 11.99
N HIS A 117 17.06 -1.16 10.74
CA HIS A 117 15.65 -1.32 10.39
C HIS A 117 15.37 -2.59 9.57
N HIS A 118 14.14 -3.08 9.67
CA HIS A 118 13.64 -4.20 8.86
C HIS A 118 12.45 -3.75 8.02
N ILE A 119 12.36 -4.27 6.78
CA ILE A 119 11.26 -3.96 5.86
C ILE A 119 10.38 -5.19 5.66
N TYR A 120 9.11 -5.09 6.02
CA TYR A 120 8.07 -6.04 5.69
C TYR A 120 7.20 -5.53 4.54
N ARG A 121 7.33 -6.13 3.35
CA ARG A 121 6.54 -5.77 2.17
C ARG A 121 5.21 -6.52 2.15
N VAL A 122 4.11 -5.79 2.33
CA VAL A 122 2.77 -6.38 2.32
C VAL A 122 2.37 -6.77 0.91
N LYS A 123 2.23 -8.08 0.67
CA LYS A 123 1.76 -8.63 -0.60
C LYS A 123 0.24 -8.43 -0.75
N LEU A 124 -0.25 -8.41 -1.99
CA LEU A 124 -1.69 -8.53 -2.25
C LEU A 124 -2.23 -9.86 -1.72
N LEU A 125 -3.55 -9.99 -1.61
CA LEU A 125 -4.16 -11.25 -1.23
C LEU A 125 -4.02 -12.26 -2.37
N SER A 126 -3.75 -13.52 -2.03
CA SER A 126 -3.87 -14.62 -3.00
C SER A 126 -5.32 -14.73 -3.49
N ARG A 127 -5.54 -15.47 -4.59
CA ARG A 127 -6.90 -15.70 -5.10
C ARG A 127 -7.82 -16.27 -4.02
N ASP A 128 -7.33 -17.21 -3.22
CA ASP A 128 -8.11 -17.85 -2.16
C ASP A 128 -8.38 -16.89 -0.99
N GLU A 129 -7.35 -16.14 -0.54
CA GLU A 129 -7.52 -15.12 0.51
C GLU A 129 -8.52 -14.03 0.06
N ALA A 130 -8.45 -13.62 -1.21
CA ALA A 130 -9.32 -12.61 -1.80
C ALA A 130 -10.77 -13.13 -1.91
N LEU A 131 -10.96 -14.37 -2.35
CA LEU A 131 -12.28 -15.01 -2.43
C LEU A 131 -12.91 -15.13 -1.05
N GLN A 132 -12.17 -15.58 -0.04
CA GLN A 132 -12.67 -15.67 1.33
C GLN A 132 -13.08 -14.30 1.88
N LEU A 133 -12.23 -13.29 1.71
CA LEU A 133 -12.55 -11.93 2.14
C LEU A 133 -13.78 -11.37 1.42
N PHE A 134 -13.89 -11.60 0.11
CA PHE A 134 -15.05 -11.21 -0.68
C PHE A 134 -16.32 -11.87 -0.15
N CYS A 135 -16.30 -13.20 0.08
CA CYS A 135 -17.46 -13.94 0.57
C CYS A 135 -17.91 -13.45 1.96
N ARG A 136 -16.96 -13.16 2.86
CA ARG A 136 -17.28 -12.60 4.19
C ARG A 136 -18.02 -11.27 4.11
N LYS A 137 -17.75 -10.48 3.06
CA LYS A 137 -18.38 -9.17 2.86
C LYS A 137 -19.68 -9.24 2.06
N ALA A 138 -19.74 -10.07 1.02
CA ALA A 138 -20.91 -10.21 0.14
C ALA A 138 -21.97 -11.17 0.68
N PHE A 139 -21.56 -12.24 1.38
CA PHE A 139 -22.43 -13.34 1.81
C PHE A 139 -22.45 -13.58 3.32
N ARG A 140 -21.56 -12.94 4.09
CA ARG A 140 -21.39 -13.15 5.55
C ARG A 140 -20.94 -14.56 5.94
N CYS A 141 -20.28 -15.26 5.02
CA CYS A 141 -19.66 -16.55 5.25
C CYS A 141 -18.36 -16.68 4.44
N ASP A 142 -17.65 -17.79 4.57
CA ASP A 142 -16.31 -17.95 3.98
C ASP A 142 -16.33 -18.50 2.55
N PHE A 143 -17.52 -18.77 2.00
CA PHE A 143 -17.71 -19.42 0.71
C PHE A 143 -18.82 -18.75 -0.11
N PRO A 144 -18.82 -18.91 -1.45
CA PRO A 144 -19.91 -18.42 -2.28
C PRO A 144 -21.27 -19.02 -1.88
N ALA A 145 -22.30 -18.18 -1.82
CA ALA A 145 -23.67 -18.67 -1.63
C ALA A 145 -24.16 -19.45 -2.86
N ARG A 146 -25.01 -20.47 -2.65
CA ARG A 146 -25.62 -21.25 -3.75
C ARG A 146 -26.48 -20.33 -4.63
N GLY A 147 -26.46 -20.57 -5.94
CA GLY A 147 -27.25 -19.81 -6.92
C GLY A 147 -26.60 -18.51 -7.42
N TYR A 148 -25.37 -18.21 -6.97
CA TYR A 148 -24.54 -17.15 -7.53
C TYR A 148 -23.56 -17.71 -8.56
N ASP A 149 -23.40 -16.97 -9.66
CA ASP A 149 -22.54 -17.35 -10.76
C ASP A 149 -21.04 -17.21 -10.38
N ALA A 150 -20.32 -18.34 -10.46
CA ALA A 150 -18.89 -18.40 -10.18
C ALA A 150 -18.07 -17.54 -11.15
N GLU A 151 -18.51 -17.40 -12.40
CA GLU A 151 -17.84 -16.57 -13.40
C GLU A 151 -17.93 -15.09 -13.02
N LEU A 152 -19.10 -14.62 -12.56
CA LEU A 152 -19.26 -13.25 -12.07
C LEU A 152 -18.38 -12.97 -10.84
N ILE A 153 -18.25 -13.92 -9.92
CA ILE A 153 -17.34 -13.80 -8.78
C ILE A 153 -15.88 -13.72 -9.25
N ASN A 154 -15.47 -14.55 -10.20
CA ASN A 154 -14.11 -14.50 -10.76
C ASN A 154 -13.83 -13.15 -11.42
N ARG A 155 -14.73 -12.65 -12.28
CA ARG A 155 -14.60 -11.32 -12.93
C ARG A 155 -14.56 -10.17 -11.92
N ALA A 156 -15.29 -10.29 -10.81
CA ALA A 156 -15.25 -9.35 -9.70
C ALA A 156 -13.88 -9.34 -9.02
N LEU A 157 -13.33 -10.52 -8.71
CA LEU A 157 -12.03 -10.67 -8.05
C LEU A 157 -10.86 -10.28 -8.96
N GLU A 158 -10.94 -10.59 -10.26
CA GLU A 158 -9.99 -10.12 -11.27
C GLU A 158 -9.93 -8.60 -11.31
N TYR A 159 -11.08 -7.92 -11.29
CA TYR A 159 -11.14 -6.46 -11.29
C TYR A 159 -10.42 -5.82 -10.10
N VAL A 160 -10.67 -6.31 -8.88
CA VAL A 160 -10.06 -5.75 -7.66
C VAL A 160 -8.65 -6.28 -7.40
N SER A 161 -8.22 -7.30 -8.14
CA SER A 161 -6.84 -7.80 -8.24
C SER A 161 -6.15 -8.05 -6.90
N GLY A 162 -6.88 -8.63 -5.93
CA GLY A 162 -6.32 -9.00 -4.64
C GLY A 162 -6.12 -7.82 -3.66
N LEU A 163 -6.53 -6.60 -4.01
CA LEU A 163 -6.42 -5.43 -3.11
C LEU A 163 -7.51 -5.47 -2.02
N PRO A 164 -7.17 -5.64 -0.72
CA PRO A 164 -8.15 -5.81 0.35
C PRO A 164 -9.20 -4.71 0.42
N LEU A 165 -8.80 -3.44 0.33
CA LEU A 165 -9.73 -2.33 0.40
C LEU A 165 -10.79 -2.40 -0.72
N ALA A 166 -10.35 -2.69 -1.95
CA ALA A 166 -11.24 -2.80 -3.10
C ALA A 166 -12.20 -4.00 -2.96
N ILE A 167 -11.69 -5.15 -2.50
CA ILE A 167 -12.49 -6.34 -2.20
C ILE A 167 -13.58 -6.04 -1.17
N VAL A 168 -13.21 -5.37 -0.07
CA VAL A 168 -14.17 -5.02 0.99
C VAL A 168 -15.25 -4.09 0.46
N LYS A 169 -14.90 -3.06 -0.32
CA LYS A 169 -15.88 -2.16 -0.91
C LYS A 169 -16.80 -2.87 -1.90
N LEU A 170 -16.25 -3.73 -2.76
CA LEU A 170 -17.01 -4.49 -3.73
C LEU A 170 -17.97 -5.47 -3.06
N GLY A 171 -17.47 -6.31 -2.14
CA GLY A 171 -18.29 -7.28 -1.43
C GLY A 171 -19.40 -6.60 -0.62
N SER A 172 -19.11 -5.49 0.04
CA SER A 172 -20.12 -4.73 0.80
C SER A 172 -21.16 -4.09 -0.11
N TYR A 173 -20.79 -3.68 -1.32
CA TYR A 173 -21.72 -3.10 -2.30
C TYR A 173 -22.69 -4.15 -2.90
N LEU A 174 -22.21 -5.39 -3.03
CA LEU A 174 -23.01 -6.52 -3.52
C LEU A 174 -23.82 -7.22 -2.42
N TYR A 175 -23.55 -6.92 -1.15
CA TYR A 175 -24.26 -7.47 -0.01
C TYR A 175 -25.78 -7.25 -0.15
N ASN A 176 -26.55 -8.30 0.12
CA ASN A 176 -28.02 -8.30 0.08
C ASN A 176 -28.67 -8.08 -1.31
N ARG A 177 -27.89 -8.14 -2.39
CA ARG A 177 -28.42 -8.12 -3.78
C ARG A 177 -28.73 -9.53 -4.28
N ARG A 178 -29.76 -9.65 -5.13
CA ARG A 178 -30.14 -10.92 -5.77
C ARG A 178 -29.10 -11.30 -6.82
N SER A 179 -28.92 -12.60 -7.07
CA SER A 179 -27.97 -13.08 -8.09
C SER A 179 -28.24 -12.50 -9.48
N SER A 180 -29.50 -12.27 -9.83
CA SER A 180 -29.91 -11.62 -11.09
C SER A 180 -29.45 -10.16 -11.24
N GLU A 181 -29.12 -9.48 -10.14
CA GLU A 181 -28.72 -8.06 -10.12
C GLU A 181 -27.20 -7.88 -10.16
N TRP A 182 -26.43 -8.95 -9.95
CA TRP A 182 -24.98 -8.88 -9.74
C TRP A 182 -24.21 -8.41 -10.97
N SER A 183 -24.63 -8.81 -12.17
CA SER A 183 -24.01 -8.37 -13.41
C SER A 183 -24.08 -6.86 -13.59
N THR A 184 -25.28 -6.28 -13.43
CA THR A 184 -25.52 -4.83 -13.50
C THR A 184 -24.82 -4.10 -12.37
N ALA A 185 -24.93 -4.59 -11.13
CA ALA A 185 -24.28 -4.00 -9.98
C ALA A 185 -22.75 -3.94 -10.13
N LEU A 186 -22.13 -4.98 -10.71
CA LEU A 186 -20.69 -4.98 -10.96
C LEU A 186 -20.28 -3.91 -11.98
N VAL A 187 -21.08 -3.69 -13.02
CA VAL A 187 -20.86 -2.61 -14.00
C VAL A 187 -20.98 -1.23 -13.34
N GLU A 188 -22.00 -1.03 -12.51
CA GLU A 188 -22.19 0.22 -11.74
C GLU A 188 -21.04 0.47 -10.77
N PHE A 189 -20.57 -0.56 -10.07
CA PHE A 189 -19.45 -0.46 -9.14
C PHE A 189 -18.17 0.02 -9.85
N LYS A 190 -17.86 -0.53 -11.02
CA LYS A 190 -16.69 -0.12 -11.83
C LYS A 190 -16.78 1.36 -12.25
N LYS A 191 -17.99 1.88 -12.45
CA LYS A 191 -18.23 3.30 -12.76
C LYS A 191 -18.14 4.19 -11.51
N VAL A 192 -18.84 3.84 -10.44
CA VAL A 192 -19.12 4.73 -9.29
C VAL A 192 -18.19 4.46 -8.10
N ALA A 193 -18.03 3.21 -7.70
CA ALA A 193 -17.24 2.86 -6.51
C ALA A 193 -15.73 2.96 -6.73
N SER A 194 -15.33 3.06 -8.00
CA SER A 194 -14.06 3.66 -8.43
C SER A 194 -13.72 4.88 -7.58
N ILE A 195 -14.64 5.80 -7.29
CA ILE A 195 -14.28 7.06 -6.63
C ILE A 195 -13.60 6.86 -5.26
N VAL A 196 -14.10 5.97 -4.40
CA VAL A 196 -13.53 5.81 -3.04
C VAL A 196 -12.21 5.07 -3.08
N VAL A 197 -12.12 3.99 -3.86
CA VAL A 197 -10.88 3.22 -4.01
C VAL A 197 -9.83 4.06 -4.74
N MET A 198 -10.21 4.73 -5.83
CA MET A 198 -9.34 5.65 -6.57
C MET A 198 -8.88 6.81 -5.71
N LYS A 199 -9.72 7.39 -4.84
CA LYS A 199 -9.27 8.45 -3.91
C LYS A 199 -8.12 7.97 -3.00
N VAL A 200 -8.21 6.75 -2.48
CA VAL A 200 -7.15 6.18 -1.63
C VAL A 200 -5.87 5.93 -2.43
N LEU A 201 -5.99 5.42 -3.66
CA LEU A 201 -4.83 5.19 -4.52
C LEU A 201 -4.21 6.51 -5.01
N LYS A 202 -5.05 7.50 -5.29
CA LYS A 202 -4.66 8.82 -5.81
C LYS A 202 -3.84 9.60 -4.79
N ARG A 203 -4.03 9.36 -3.49
CA ARG A 203 -3.17 9.94 -2.46
C ARG A 203 -1.68 9.64 -2.69
N SER A 204 -1.34 8.41 -3.07
CA SER A 204 0.05 8.07 -3.40
C SER A 204 0.56 8.76 -4.66
N PHE A 205 -0.32 9.00 -5.63
CA PHE A 205 0.03 9.72 -6.86
C PHE A 205 0.20 11.23 -6.59
N ASP A 206 -0.67 11.82 -5.78
CA ASP A 206 -0.63 13.24 -5.44
C ASP A 206 0.61 13.60 -4.60
N GLU A 207 1.25 12.62 -3.94
CA GLU A 207 2.49 12.77 -3.17
C GLU A 207 3.76 12.63 -4.04
N LEU A 208 3.64 12.24 -5.32
CA LEU A 208 4.75 12.16 -6.26
C LEU A 208 5.19 13.55 -6.71
N ASP A 209 6.47 13.70 -7.03
CA ASP A 209 6.94 14.89 -7.75
C ASP A 209 6.42 14.92 -9.20
N LEU A 210 6.58 16.06 -9.86
CA LEU A 210 6.04 16.26 -11.22
C LEU A 210 6.58 15.25 -12.23
N TYR A 211 7.85 14.84 -12.12
CA TYR A 211 8.47 13.89 -13.05
C TYR A 211 7.98 12.47 -12.78
N GLU A 212 7.94 12.07 -11.52
CA GLU A 212 7.37 10.80 -11.09
C GLU A 212 5.89 10.67 -11.52
N GLN A 213 5.10 11.74 -11.42
CA GLN A 213 3.72 11.75 -11.90
C GLN A 213 3.63 11.52 -13.41
N GLU A 214 4.46 12.19 -14.20
CA GLU A 214 4.44 12.03 -15.66
C GLU A 214 4.86 10.62 -16.08
N ILE A 215 5.91 10.07 -15.47
CA ILE A 215 6.37 8.70 -15.72
C ILE A 215 5.33 7.67 -15.29
N PHE A 216 4.67 7.88 -14.14
CA PHE A 216 3.58 7.03 -13.69
C PHE A 216 2.45 6.96 -14.73
N LEU A 217 2.04 8.10 -15.28
CA LEU A 217 0.98 8.18 -16.28
C LEU A 217 1.39 7.52 -17.60
N ASP A 218 2.64 7.71 -18.04
CA ASP A 218 3.19 7.03 -19.22
C ASP A 218 3.20 5.52 -19.06
N ILE A 219 3.61 5.03 -17.88
CA ILE A 219 3.57 3.60 -17.57
C ILE A 219 2.15 3.07 -17.62
N ALA A 220 1.20 3.75 -16.96
CA ALA A 220 -0.20 3.35 -16.92
C ALA A 220 -0.84 3.25 -18.32
N CYS A 221 -0.46 4.16 -19.22
CA CYS A 221 -1.00 4.23 -20.57
C CYS A 221 -0.29 3.25 -21.53
N PHE A 222 1.04 3.21 -21.54
CA PHE A 222 1.82 2.67 -22.67
C PHE A 222 2.85 1.59 -22.31
N PHE A 223 3.42 1.61 -21.11
CA PHE A 223 4.63 0.81 -20.82
C PHE A 223 4.44 -0.43 -19.96
N ILE A 224 3.22 -0.74 -19.51
CA ILE A 224 2.95 -2.01 -18.81
C ILE A 224 3.27 -3.21 -19.72
N GLY A 225 4.02 -4.17 -19.16
CA GLY A 225 4.50 -5.37 -19.85
C GLY A 225 5.71 -5.15 -20.75
N LYS A 226 6.21 -3.91 -20.90
CA LYS A 226 7.44 -3.61 -21.67
C LYS A 226 8.67 -3.83 -20.80
N GLU A 227 9.80 -4.14 -21.45
CA GLU A 227 11.08 -4.32 -20.76
C GLU A 227 11.53 -3.02 -20.08
N ALA A 228 11.96 -3.11 -18.81
CA ALA A 228 12.34 -1.95 -18.03
C ALA A 228 13.47 -1.15 -18.68
N LYS A 229 14.48 -1.82 -19.26
CA LYS A 229 15.59 -1.17 -19.97
C LYS A 229 15.13 -0.40 -21.21
N TYR A 230 14.17 -0.94 -21.95
CA TYR A 230 13.59 -0.28 -23.11
C TYR A 230 12.86 1.00 -22.70
N VAL A 231 12.04 0.92 -21.65
CA VAL A 231 11.29 2.06 -21.13
C VAL A 231 12.22 3.14 -20.58
N GLN A 232 13.26 2.75 -19.83
CA GLN A 232 14.32 3.64 -19.37
C GLN A 232 14.99 4.38 -20.54
N GLY A 233 15.29 3.67 -21.62
CA GLY A 233 15.88 4.26 -22.84
C GLY A 233 14.98 5.33 -23.47
N ILE A 234 13.67 5.07 -23.55
CA ILE A 234 12.71 6.05 -24.06
C ILE A 234 12.65 7.27 -23.14
N LEU A 235 12.42 7.06 -21.84
CA LEU A 235 12.24 8.17 -20.88
C LEU A 235 13.50 9.05 -20.76
N ALA A 236 14.69 8.45 -20.92
CA ALA A 236 15.95 9.19 -20.94
C ALA A 236 16.04 10.26 -22.04
N CYS A 237 15.33 10.06 -23.17
CA CYS A 237 15.28 11.04 -24.26
C CYS A 237 14.42 12.28 -23.91
N TYR A 238 13.46 12.16 -23.00
CA TYR A 238 12.49 13.22 -22.70
C TYR A 238 12.77 13.96 -21.38
N PHE A 239 13.44 13.33 -20.42
CA PHE A 239 13.49 13.79 -19.02
C PHE A 239 14.87 14.10 -18.44
N TYR A 240 15.90 14.22 -19.28
CA TYR A 240 17.31 14.14 -18.88
C TYR A 240 17.68 12.73 -18.35
N SER A 241 18.65 12.11 -19.02
CA SER A 241 18.94 10.66 -18.94
C SER A 241 19.26 10.08 -17.55
N HIS A 242 19.72 10.89 -16.60
CA HIS A 242 20.10 10.42 -15.26
C HIS A 242 18.90 10.38 -14.28
N LEU A 243 17.83 11.13 -14.54
CA LEU A 243 16.67 11.21 -13.65
C LEU A 243 15.68 10.07 -13.89
N ALA A 244 15.47 9.64 -15.15
CA ALA A 244 14.51 8.57 -15.47
C ALA A 244 14.74 7.26 -14.68
N ASN A 245 16.01 6.88 -14.44
CA ASN A 245 16.32 5.72 -13.61
C ASN A 245 15.97 5.95 -12.13
N ARG A 246 16.24 7.15 -11.62
CA ARG A 246 15.90 7.57 -10.26
C ARG A 246 14.38 7.59 -10.07
N ASP A 247 13.63 8.07 -11.05
CA ASP A 247 12.18 8.25 -10.94
C ASP A 247 11.43 6.92 -11.02
N ILE A 248 11.83 5.99 -11.92
CA ILE A 248 11.29 4.62 -11.92
C ILE A 248 11.62 3.94 -10.58
N GLN A 249 12.84 4.10 -10.08
CA GLN A 249 13.23 3.56 -8.78
C GLN A 249 12.38 4.18 -7.65
N GLY A 250 12.08 5.48 -7.71
CA GLY A 250 11.18 6.17 -6.79
C GLY A 250 9.76 5.59 -6.82
N LEU A 251 9.21 5.30 -8.00
CA LEU A 251 7.91 4.63 -8.14
C LEU A 251 7.90 3.20 -7.59
N ILE A 252 9.02 2.47 -7.68
CA ILE A 252 9.19 1.14 -7.08
C ILE A 252 9.26 1.24 -5.55
N GLU A 253 10.07 2.15 -5.02
CA GLU A 253 10.20 2.40 -3.57
C GLU A 253 8.85 2.83 -2.96
N LYS A 254 8.01 3.53 -3.72
CA LYS A 254 6.65 3.93 -3.34
C LYS A 254 5.57 2.85 -3.59
N ALA A 255 5.98 1.65 -4.00
CA ALA A 255 5.12 0.50 -4.29
C ALA A 255 3.99 0.79 -5.32
N LEU A 256 4.26 1.68 -6.28
CA LEU A 256 3.34 2.03 -7.37
C LEU A 256 3.61 1.23 -8.65
N VAL A 257 4.87 0.83 -8.84
CA VAL A 257 5.35 0.04 -9.97
C VAL A 257 6.19 -1.13 -9.43
N THR A 258 6.20 -2.24 -10.17
CA THR A 258 7.10 -3.37 -9.89
C THR A 258 7.76 -3.85 -11.17
N ILE A 259 8.91 -4.53 -11.06
CA ILE A 259 9.55 -5.20 -12.19
C ILE A 259 9.45 -6.70 -11.96
N MET A 260 8.81 -7.40 -12.89
CA MET A 260 8.67 -8.86 -12.89
C MET A 260 9.15 -9.37 -14.25
N ASP A 261 10.05 -10.35 -14.24
CA ASP A 261 10.66 -10.90 -15.46
C ASP A 261 11.22 -9.80 -16.39
N GLN A 262 11.93 -8.83 -15.81
CA GLN A 262 12.48 -7.64 -16.48
C GLN A 262 11.44 -6.69 -17.10
N LYS A 263 10.14 -6.93 -16.88
CA LYS A 263 9.05 -6.12 -17.43
C LYS A 263 8.42 -5.24 -16.37
N ILE A 264 8.04 -4.02 -16.76
CA ILE A 264 7.31 -3.10 -15.90
C ILE A 264 5.90 -3.62 -15.68
N GLN A 265 5.50 -3.70 -14.42
CA GLN A 265 4.17 -4.08 -13.98
C GLN A 265 3.57 -2.99 -13.10
N MET A 266 2.27 -2.80 -13.21
CA MET A 266 1.50 -1.88 -12.37
C MET A 266 0.19 -2.58 -11.97
N HIS A 267 -0.25 -2.37 -10.74
CA HIS A 267 -1.51 -2.92 -10.28
C HIS A 267 -2.69 -2.41 -11.14
N ASN A 268 -3.63 -3.29 -11.50
CA ASN A 268 -4.74 -2.98 -12.41
C ASN A 268 -5.52 -1.72 -12.02
N LEU A 269 -5.80 -1.54 -10.72
CA LEU A 269 -6.50 -0.33 -10.23
C LEU A 269 -5.63 0.94 -10.28
N LEU A 270 -4.30 0.84 -10.16
CA LEU A 270 -3.39 1.98 -10.36
C LEU A 270 -3.34 2.36 -11.85
N GLN A 271 -3.30 1.36 -12.73
CA GLN A 271 -3.33 1.57 -14.17
C GLN A 271 -4.64 2.26 -14.59
N GLU A 272 -5.78 1.76 -14.11
CA GLU A 272 -7.08 2.38 -14.38
C GLU A 272 -7.15 3.81 -13.85
N MET A 273 -6.60 4.07 -12.66
CA MET A 273 -6.50 5.42 -12.10
C MET A 273 -5.69 6.34 -13.01
N GLY A 274 -4.48 5.93 -13.42
CA GLY A 274 -3.62 6.71 -14.30
C GLY A 274 -4.30 7.04 -15.64
N ARG A 275 -4.91 6.04 -16.27
CA ARG A 275 -5.67 6.23 -17.53
C ARG A 275 -6.83 7.21 -17.36
N LYS A 276 -7.56 7.15 -16.25
CA LYS A 276 -8.65 8.11 -15.95
C LYS A 276 -8.12 9.53 -15.74
N ILE A 277 -6.95 9.69 -15.10
CA ILE A 277 -6.30 11.01 -14.95
C ILE A 277 -5.94 11.58 -16.32
N VAL A 278 -5.35 10.79 -17.21
CA VAL A 278 -5.02 11.24 -18.57
C VAL A 278 -6.28 11.56 -19.37
N GLN A 279 -7.31 10.70 -19.32
CA GLN A 279 -8.57 10.93 -20.02
C GLN A 279 -9.28 12.22 -19.57
N GLN A 280 -9.18 12.60 -18.30
CA GLN A 280 -9.72 13.87 -17.80
C GLN A 280 -8.96 15.08 -18.34
N LYS A 281 -7.64 14.96 -18.55
CA LYS A 281 -6.81 16.01 -19.17
C LYS A 281 -7.04 16.09 -20.68
N PHE A 282 -7.26 14.97 -21.35
CA PHE A 282 -7.44 14.86 -22.80
C PHE A 282 -8.70 14.02 -23.14
N PRO A 283 -9.90 14.62 -23.06
CA PRO A 283 -11.16 13.88 -23.22
C PRO A 283 -11.34 13.23 -24.60
N SER A 284 -10.69 13.77 -25.62
CA SER A 284 -10.93 13.43 -27.03
C SER A 284 -9.90 12.45 -27.63
N ASN A 285 -8.70 12.31 -27.04
CA ASN A 285 -7.67 11.38 -27.55
C ASN A 285 -6.55 11.13 -26.52
N LEU A 286 -6.33 9.87 -26.12
CA LEU A 286 -5.22 9.46 -25.25
C LEU A 286 -3.85 9.59 -25.94
N GLU A 287 -3.79 9.52 -27.27
CA GLU A 287 -2.55 9.67 -28.04
C GLU A 287 -1.97 11.09 -27.92
N MET A 288 -2.77 12.08 -27.53
CA MET A 288 -2.25 13.44 -27.25
C MET A 288 -1.34 13.49 -26.02
N TRP A 289 -1.42 12.49 -25.14
CA TRP A 289 -0.48 12.29 -24.04
C TRP A 289 0.74 11.46 -24.45
N SER A 290 0.69 10.76 -25.60
CA SER A 290 1.77 9.88 -26.05
C SER A 290 3.05 10.65 -26.30
N ARG A 291 4.15 10.10 -25.80
CA ARG A 291 5.53 10.48 -26.17
C ARG A 291 6.15 9.51 -27.17
N LEU A 292 5.39 8.50 -27.60
CA LEU A 292 5.73 7.54 -28.65
C LEU A 292 5.34 8.09 -30.02
#